data_AF-A0A1N6Q1L4-F1
#
_entry.id   AF-A0A1N6Q1L4-F1
#
_cell.length_a   1.000
_cell.length_b   1.000
_cell.length_c   1.000
_cell.angle_alpha   90.00
_cell.angle_beta   90.00
_cell.angle_gamma   90.00
#
_symmetry.space_group_name_H-M   'P 1'
#
loop_
_entity.id
_entity.type
_entity.pdbx_description
1 polymer ?
#
loop_
_entity_poly.entity_id
_entity_poly.type
_entity_poly.pdbx_seq_one_letter_code
_entity_poly.pdbx_strand_id
1 'polypeptide(L)'
;MKVFNHFFISSMIVLTGCKQENKKSETNKAQTEVKQKTITLADFKKIKGVDNIQEVPFQLFTKLDSVQFFVTPGKDAAHLKIPYNKLDNYYGFEEFKDFYSIHYSINNDISNSIEAFVLKSEFTPAYELTLKGVDLYEIRSSTFKESSDFKNKSFKKFGSIDEISEHEFNTSSKKQMGEKLVKNPSIQLQADNWVYKENGKEEVITQHESVSTETGPLANEYVGRSSYLNLEVFKENSDEVVDSYYSFFSVKNAVMFELSIEGYPQILPSKGWVAFVSSNNDVGSNFVISKYFPQTKKQDNLLYVNFTNFKIADDKKAFWTDNDTFYAEVYPINSSSSNGKKQKTAYIKIQLKANLF
;
A
#
# COMPACT_ATOMS: atom_id res chain seq x y z
N MET A 1 53.20 -14.34 8.33
CA MET A 1 54.59 -13.91 8.09
C MET A 1 54.66 -13.38 6.67
N LYS A 2 55.03 -12.10 6.50
CA LYS A 2 55.08 -11.40 5.20
C LYS A 2 56.22 -11.95 4.35
N VAL A 3 56.01 -12.08 3.05
CA VAL A 3 57.10 -11.92 2.07
C VAL A 3 56.55 -11.15 0.87
N PHE A 4 56.98 -9.90 0.77
CA PHE A 4 56.91 -9.06 -0.41
C PHE A 4 57.88 -9.59 -1.46
N ASN A 5 57.53 -9.54 -2.74
CA ASN A 5 58.53 -9.58 -3.80
C ASN A 5 58.29 -8.44 -4.79
N HIS A 6 59.18 -7.44 -4.72
CA HIS A 6 59.35 -6.39 -5.71
C HIS A 6 60.22 -6.94 -6.84
N PHE A 7 59.79 -6.77 -8.08
CA PHE A 7 60.69 -6.80 -9.24
C PHE A 7 60.71 -5.42 -9.88
N PHE A 8 61.82 -4.73 -9.65
CA PHE A 8 62.30 -3.61 -10.46
C PHE A 8 62.96 -4.19 -11.71
N ILE A 9 62.59 -3.72 -12.90
CA ILE A 9 63.45 -3.80 -14.09
C ILE A 9 63.54 -2.41 -14.70
N SER A 10 64.71 -1.81 -14.47
CA SER A 10 65.29 -0.69 -15.19
C SER A 10 65.82 -1.17 -16.53
N SER A 11 65.65 -0.39 -17.61
CA SER A 11 66.75 -0.16 -18.55
C SER A 11 66.40 0.86 -19.65
N MET A 12 67.33 1.81 -19.76
CA MET A 12 67.90 2.41 -20.97
C MET A 12 67.13 3.46 -21.79
N ILE A 13 67.61 4.69 -21.53
CA ILE A 13 67.74 5.85 -22.40
C ILE A 13 68.55 5.49 -23.66
N VAL A 14 68.07 5.91 -24.83
CA VAL A 14 68.93 6.17 -26.01
C VAL A 14 68.62 7.59 -26.50
N LEU A 15 69.64 8.44 -26.40
CA LEU A 15 69.69 9.77 -26.99
C LEU A 15 70.29 9.65 -28.40
N THR A 16 69.58 10.13 -29.42
CA THR A 16 70.18 10.48 -30.71
C THR A 16 69.63 11.82 -31.20
N GLY A 17 70.47 12.85 -31.09
CA GLY A 17 70.85 13.78 -32.19
C GLY A 17 69.80 14.69 -32.82
N CYS A 18 69.97 15.99 -32.58
CA CYS A 18 69.24 17.14 -33.11
C CYS A 18 69.12 17.22 -34.65
N LYS A 19 67.99 17.75 -35.12
CA LYS A 19 67.94 18.73 -36.22
C LYS A 19 67.00 19.87 -35.83
N GLN A 20 67.56 21.07 -35.79
CA GLN A 20 66.89 22.33 -35.53
C GLN A 20 66.49 22.93 -36.88
N GLU A 21 65.21 23.27 -37.04
CA GLU A 21 64.64 24.34 -37.87
C GLU A 21 63.20 24.00 -38.28
N ASN A 22 62.23 24.60 -37.59
CA ASN A 22 61.43 25.68 -38.18
C ASN A 22 60.33 26.12 -37.21
N LYS A 23 60.34 27.41 -36.87
CA LYS A 23 59.25 28.11 -36.22
C LYS A 23 57.99 27.97 -37.08
N LYS A 24 56.98 27.26 -36.58
CA LYS A 24 55.59 27.53 -36.90
C LYS A 24 54.85 27.75 -35.59
N SER A 25 54.33 28.97 -35.47
CA SER A 25 53.36 29.42 -34.49
C SER A 25 52.38 28.32 -34.10
N GLU A 26 52.51 27.78 -32.89
CA GLU A 26 51.40 27.12 -32.22
C GLU A 26 50.35 28.18 -31.96
N THR A 27 49.33 28.19 -32.81
CA THR A 27 48.06 28.83 -32.49
C THR A 27 47.56 28.14 -31.22
N ASN A 28 47.66 28.83 -30.08
CA ASN A 28 46.97 28.49 -28.85
C ASN A 28 45.51 28.19 -29.21
N LYS A 29 45.18 26.90 -29.36
CA LYS A 29 43.81 26.46 -29.17
C LYS A 29 43.54 26.75 -27.71
N ALA A 30 42.87 27.86 -27.45
CA ALA A 30 42.25 28.12 -26.18
C ALA A 30 41.46 26.85 -25.83
N GLN A 31 41.99 26.04 -24.91
CA GLN A 31 41.16 25.11 -24.18
C GLN A 31 40.12 25.98 -23.52
N THR A 32 38.92 25.97 -24.08
CA THR A 32 37.76 26.51 -23.41
C THR A 32 37.63 25.67 -22.15
N GLU A 33 38.16 26.17 -21.04
CA GLU A 33 37.71 25.74 -19.73
C GLU A 33 36.20 25.98 -19.72
N VAL A 34 35.44 24.92 -19.99
CA VAL A 34 34.02 24.91 -19.72
C VAL A 34 33.92 25.01 -18.20
N LYS A 35 33.87 26.23 -17.68
CA LYS A 35 33.43 26.49 -16.31
C LYS A 35 32.03 25.87 -16.23
N GLN A 36 31.95 24.66 -15.69
CA GLN A 36 30.67 24.07 -15.32
C GLN A 36 30.01 25.06 -14.37
N LYS A 37 28.96 25.74 -14.86
CA LYS A 37 28.17 26.66 -14.07
C LYS A 37 27.69 25.89 -12.85
N THR A 38 28.04 26.33 -11.64
CA THR A 38 27.47 25.77 -10.42
C THR A 38 25.97 26.03 -10.46
N ILE A 39 25.19 24.96 -10.62
CA ILE A 39 23.73 25.04 -10.62
C ILE A 39 23.25 25.19 -9.20
N THR A 40 22.28 26.07 -9.00
CA THR A 40 21.64 26.36 -7.73
C THR A 40 20.12 26.27 -7.88
N LEU A 41 19.37 26.28 -6.78
CA LEU A 41 17.90 26.28 -6.82
C LEU A 41 17.32 27.49 -7.58
N ALA A 42 18.07 28.59 -7.68
CA ALA A 42 17.65 29.78 -8.43
C ALA A 42 17.67 29.59 -9.95
N ASP A 43 18.33 28.54 -10.44
CA ASP A 43 18.39 28.22 -11.89
C ASP A 43 17.17 27.44 -12.38
N PHE A 44 16.29 27.01 -11.47
CA PHE A 44 15.07 26.29 -11.80
C PHE A 44 13.90 27.26 -12.01
N LYS A 45 12.94 26.85 -12.84
CA LYS A 45 11.73 27.65 -13.10
C LYS A 45 10.89 27.72 -11.82
N LYS A 46 10.64 28.94 -11.34
CA LYS A 46 9.70 29.17 -10.23
C LYS A 46 8.28 28.88 -10.68
N ILE A 47 7.51 28.27 -9.79
CA ILE A 47 6.11 27.91 -10.00
C ILE A 47 5.29 28.21 -8.75
N LYS A 48 3.97 28.18 -8.89
CA LYS A 48 3.08 28.05 -7.73
C LYS A 48 3.23 26.62 -7.17
N GLY A 49 3.40 26.49 -5.85
CA GLY A 49 3.44 25.19 -5.21
C GLY A 49 2.10 24.46 -5.24
N VAL A 50 2.11 23.23 -4.74
CA VAL A 50 0.91 22.38 -4.65
C VAL A 50 0.12 22.77 -3.40
N ASP A 51 -1.03 23.41 -3.60
CA ASP A 51 -1.95 23.78 -2.50
C ASP A 51 -2.83 22.59 -2.08
N ASN A 52 -3.25 21.76 -3.04
CA ASN A 52 -4.10 20.59 -2.82
C ASN A 52 -3.47 19.33 -3.44
N ILE A 53 -3.09 18.38 -2.59
CA ILE A 53 -2.44 17.13 -3.02
C ILE A 53 -3.37 16.27 -3.87
N GLN A 54 -4.69 16.41 -3.71
CA GLN A 54 -5.69 15.67 -4.49
C GLN A 54 -5.73 16.10 -5.97
N GLU A 55 -5.22 17.28 -6.29
CA GLU A 55 -5.17 17.82 -7.66
C GLU A 55 -3.87 17.45 -8.38
N VAL A 56 -2.92 16.82 -7.69
CA VAL A 56 -1.65 16.40 -8.30
C VAL A 56 -1.89 15.19 -9.21
N PRO A 57 -1.37 15.18 -10.44
CA PRO A 57 -1.51 14.05 -11.35
C PRO A 57 -0.99 12.74 -10.76
N PHE A 58 0.20 12.72 -10.15
CA PHE A 58 0.73 11.54 -9.45
C PHE A 58 1.82 11.93 -8.44
N GLN A 59 2.04 11.10 -7.42
CA GLN A 59 3.13 11.25 -6.46
C GLN A 59 4.31 10.33 -6.83
N LEU A 60 5.53 10.75 -6.50
CA LEU A 60 6.76 10.01 -6.76
C LEU A 60 7.50 9.69 -5.46
N PHE A 61 8.10 8.51 -5.43
CA PHE A 61 8.87 8.01 -4.28
C PHE A 61 10.28 7.62 -4.73
N THR A 62 11.26 7.88 -3.88
CA THR A 62 12.63 7.40 -4.06
C THR A 62 13.10 6.69 -2.81
N LYS A 63 14.00 5.72 -2.99
CA LYS A 63 14.75 5.06 -1.90
C LYS A 63 16.21 5.52 -1.86
N LEU A 64 16.58 6.48 -2.71
CA LEU A 64 17.94 7.00 -2.79
C LEU A 64 18.14 8.09 -1.73
N ASP A 65 19.32 8.12 -1.12
CA ASP A 65 19.71 9.17 -0.17
C ASP A 65 19.90 10.54 -0.84
N SER A 66 19.91 10.58 -2.18
CA SER A 66 19.99 11.80 -2.97
C SER A 66 19.53 11.54 -4.39
N VAL A 67 18.98 12.56 -5.03
CA VAL A 67 18.42 12.52 -6.38
C VAL A 67 18.97 13.67 -7.22
N GLN A 68 18.85 13.55 -8.54
CA GLN A 68 19.28 14.58 -9.48
C GLN A 68 18.07 15.39 -9.98
N PHE A 69 18.11 16.69 -9.74
CA PHE A 69 17.16 17.65 -10.30
C PHE A 69 17.76 18.30 -11.53
N PHE A 70 17.15 18.10 -12.68
CA PHE A 70 17.58 18.67 -13.95
C PHE A 70 16.75 19.92 -14.26
N VAL A 71 17.39 20.95 -14.83
CA VAL A 71 16.67 22.18 -15.25
C VAL A 71 15.82 21.98 -16.51
N THR A 72 16.15 20.98 -17.32
CA THR A 72 15.40 20.56 -18.51
C THR A 72 15.45 19.04 -18.66
N PRO A 73 14.49 18.39 -19.34
CA PRO A 73 14.50 16.94 -19.52
C PRO A 73 15.57 16.53 -20.54
N GLY A 74 16.74 16.13 -20.06
CA GLY A 74 17.85 15.65 -20.90
C GLY A 74 19.03 15.16 -20.07
N LYS A 75 19.68 14.06 -20.51
CA LYS A 75 20.80 13.45 -19.76
C LYS A 75 22.02 14.37 -19.65
N ASP A 76 22.23 15.22 -20.64
CA ASP A 76 23.33 16.21 -20.67
C ASP A 76 22.91 17.57 -20.09
N ALA A 77 21.69 17.68 -19.56
CA ALA A 77 21.21 18.92 -18.96
C ALA A 77 21.93 19.22 -17.64
N ALA A 78 22.04 20.50 -17.33
CA ALA A 78 22.52 20.96 -16.04
C ALA A 78 21.63 20.38 -14.92
N HIS A 79 22.26 19.91 -13.85
CA HIS A 79 21.54 19.31 -12.74
C HIS A 79 22.12 19.75 -11.40
N LEU A 80 21.27 19.66 -10.38
CA LEU A 80 21.60 19.85 -8.98
C LEU A 80 21.32 18.55 -8.23
N LYS A 81 22.30 18.07 -7.47
CA LYS A 81 22.12 16.93 -6.58
C LYS A 81 21.42 17.40 -5.31
N ILE A 82 20.25 16.85 -5.03
CA ILE A 82 19.45 17.16 -3.85
C ILE A 82 19.53 15.99 -2.87
N PRO A 83 19.96 16.19 -1.62
CA PRO A 83 19.88 15.15 -0.60
C PRO A 83 18.40 14.85 -0.30
N TYR A 84 18.06 13.59 -0.14
CA TYR A 84 16.71 13.18 0.24
C TYR A 84 16.41 13.60 1.68
N ASN A 85 15.27 14.24 1.90
CA ASN A 85 14.69 14.41 3.23
C ASN A 85 13.37 13.64 3.32
N LYS A 86 13.12 12.98 4.45
CA LYS A 86 11.88 12.23 4.69
C LYS A 86 10.62 13.10 4.61
N LEU A 87 10.77 14.41 4.80
CA LEU A 87 9.68 15.37 4.72
C LEU A 87 9.48 15.97 3.33
N ASP A 88 10.33 15.61 2.36
CA ASP A 88 10.21 16.09 0.99
C ASP A 88 9.08 15.34 0.28
N ASN A 89 8.25 16.10 -0.44
CA ASN A 89 7.19 15.57 -1.28
C ASN A 89 7.52 15.84 -2.75
N TYR A 90 7.50 14.81 -3.57
CA TYR A 90 7.77 14.89 -5.00
C TYR A 90 6.47 14.71 -5.78
N TYR A 91 5.86 15.82 -6.18
CA TYR A 91 4.60 15.84 -6.92
C TYR A 91 4.86 15.86 -8.42
N GLY A 92 4.50 14.80 -9.13
CA GLY A 92 4.70 14.66 -10.57
C GLY A 92 3.53 15.24 -11.38
N PHE A 93 3.87 15.93 -12.48
CA PHE A 93 2.91 16.62 -13.34
C PHE A 93 2.90 16.11 -14.78
N GLU A 94 4.09 15.91 -15.37
CA GLU A 94 4.23 15.41 -16.74
C GLU A 94 5.21 14.25 -16.82
N GLU A 95 4.93 13.31 -17.73
CA GLU A 95 5.82 12.19 -18.04
C GLU A 95 6.53 12.41 -19.37
N PHE A 96 7.86 12.39 -19.32
CA PHE A 96 8.72 12.35 -20.50
C PHE A 96 9.29 10.94 -20.68
N LYS A 97 10.09 10.73 -21.73
CA LYS A 97 10.69 9.43 -22.02
C LYS A 97 11.47 8.87 -20.83
N ASP A 98 12.48 9.62 -20.36
CA ASP A 98 13.37 9.21 -19.27
C ASP A 98 13.16 10.03 -17.98
N PHE A 99 12.23 11.00 -18.00
CA PHE A 99 12.05 11.97 -16.91
C PHE A 99 10.60 12.10 -16.46
N TYR A 100 10.41 12.56 -15.23
CA TYR A 100 9.18 13.18 -14.74
C TYR A 100 9.42 14.68 -14.56
N SER A 101 8.46 15.55 -14.89
CA SER A 101 8.42 16.90 -14.33
C SER A 101 7.80 16.83 -12.94
N ILE A 102 8.43 17.51 -11.98
CA ILE A 102 7.96 17.61 -10.61
C ILE A 102 7.80 19.05 -10.17
N HIS A 103 6.82 19.29 -9.31
CA HIS A 103 6.72 20.50 -8.52
C HIS A 103 7.29 20.21 -7.13
N TYR A 104 8.36 20.91 -6.77
CA TYR A 104 9.08 20.71 -5.52
C TYR A 104 9.07 21.99 -4.69
N SER A 105 8.59 21.91 -3.45
CA SER A 105 8.57 23.03 -2.49
C SER A 105 9.85 23.03 -1.67
N ILE A 106 10.65 24.09 -1.81
CA ILE A 106 11.93 24.19 -1.09
C ILE A 106 11.64 24.41 0.39
N ASN A 107 12.19 23.55 1.25
CA ASN A 107 11.95 23.56 2.70
C ASN A 107 10.45 23.46 3.08
N ASN A 108 9.65 22.78 2.25
CA ASN A 108 8.20 22.66 2.42
C ASN A 108 7.45 24.01 2.45
N ASP A 109 8.02 25.05 1.82
CA ASP A 109 7.33 26.32 1.58
C ASP A 109 6.70 26.32 0.18
N ILE A 110 5.37 26.21 0.12
CA ILE A 110 4.58 26.20 -1.12
C ILE A 110 4.81 27.49 -1.93
N SER A 111 5.04 28.63 -1.26
CA SER A 111 5.32 29.91 -1.91
C SER A 111 6.70 29.95 -2.57
N ASN A 112 7.57 29.02 -2.22
CA ASN A 112 8.92 28.87 -2.75
C ASN A 112 9.09 27.51 -3.44
N SER A 113 8.33 27.32 -4.52
CA SER A 113 8.34 26.08 -5.29
C SER A 113 9.01 26.25 -6.66
N ILE A 114 9.64 25.17 -7.11
CA ILE A 114 10.30 25.07 -8.41
C ILE A 114 9.75 23.91 -9.23
N GLU A 115 9.80 24.05 -10.54
CA GLU A 115 9.71 22.93 -11.47
C GLU A 115 11.11 22.35 -11.67
N ALA A 116 11.23 21.04 -11.49
CA ALA A 116 12.45 20.29 -11.77
C ALA A 116 12.11 19.03 -12.56
N PHE A 117 13.09 18.51 -13.30
CA PHE A 117 12.96 17.23 -14.00
C PHE A 117 13.77 16.18 -13.27
N VAL A 118 13.20 15.01 -13.01
CA VAL A 118 13.86 13.91 -12.30
C VAL A 118 13.85 12.65 -13.13
N LEU A 119 14.87 11.81 -12.98
CA LEU A 119 14.99 10.57 -13.75
C LEU A 119 13.98 9.53 -13.30
N LYS A 120 13.33 8.86 -14.27
CA LYS A 120 12.45 7.70 -13.98
C LYS A 120 13.20 6.54 -13.32
N SER A 121 14.53 6.45 -13.47
CA SER A 121 15.35 5.44 -12.79
C SER A 121 15.60 5.73 -11.30
N GLU A 122 15.38 6.97 -10.85
CA GLU A 122 15.59 7.38 -9.46
C GLU A 122 14.29 7.40 -8.65
N PHE A 123 13.15 7.38 -9.34
CA PHE A 123 11.82 7.51 -8.75
C PHE A 123 10.87 6.42 -9.22
N THR A 124 9.96 6.03 -8.34
CA THR A 124 8.84 5.14 -8.64
C THR A 124 7.54 5.89 -8.34
N PRO A 125 6.60 5.96 -9.30
CA PRO A 125 5.28 6.51 -9.02
C PRO A 125 4.56 5.74 -7.91
N ALA A 126 3.78 6.45 -7.10
CA ALA A 126 3.06 5.89 -5.96
C ALA A 126 2.17 4.71 -6.37
N TYR A 127 1.48 4.82 -7.50
CA TYR A 127 0.62 3.77 -8.05
C TYR A 127 1.40 2.53 -8.52
N GLU A 128 2.73 2.60 -8.71
CA GLU A 128 3.59 1.46 -9.11
C GLU A 128 4.38 0.85 -7.95
N LEU A 129 4.25 1.39 -6.73
CA LEU A 129 4.93 0.85 -5.56
C LEU A 129 4.58 -0.63 -5.34
N THR A 130 5.54 -1.36 -4.80
CA THR A 130 5.42 -2.80 -4.48
C THR A 130 5.82 -3.03 -3.02
N LEU A 131 5.52 -4.21 -2.48
CA LEU A 131 5.95 -4.62 -1.15
C LEU A 131 7.43 -5.05 -1.09
N LYS A 132 8.14 -4.99 -2.22
CA LYS A 132 9.54 -5.41 -2.30
C LYS A 132 10.44 -4.58 -1.38
N GLY A 133 11.09 -5.28 -0.45
CA GLY A 133 12.00 -4.69 0.53
C GLY A 133 11.29 -4.00 1.70
N VAL A 134 9.99 -4.24 1.87
CA VAL A 134 9.20 -3.79 3.01
C VAL A 134 9.21 -4.89 4.09
N ASP A 135 9.32 -4.53 5.37
CA ASP A 135 9.24 -5.50 6.46
C ASP A 135 7.78 -5.87 6.77
N LEU A 136 7.29 -6.93 6.12
CA LEU A 136 5.91 -7.39 6.33
C LEU A 136 5.64 -7.90 7.74
N TYR A 137 6.68 -8.23 8.52
CA TYR A 137 6.51 -8.66 9.91
C TYR A 137 6.25 -7.51 10.86
N GLU A 138 6.47 -6.26 10.45
CA GLU A 138 6.28 -5.11 11.32
C GLU A 138 4.79 -4.94 11.67
N ILE A 139 4.51 -4.85 12.96
CA ILE A 139 3.18 -4.59 13.50
C ILE A 139 3.23 -3.46 14.51
N ARG A 140 2.18 -2.64 14.57
CA ARG A 140 2.05 -1.58 15.58
C ARG A 140 1.67 -2.16 16.92
N SER A 141 0.78 -3.15 16.93
CA SER A 141 0.25 -3.77 18.14
C SER A 141 -0.38 -5.11 17.82
N SER A 142 -0.61 -5.89 18.86
CA SER A 142 -1.42 -7.11 18.80
C SER A 142 -2.21 -7.31 20.07
N THR A 143 -3.30 -8.07 19.99
CA THR A 143 -4.01 -8.62 21.15
C THR A 143 -4.14 -10.10 20.93
N PHE A 144 -3.73 -10.91 21.90
CA PHE A 144 -3.80 -12.37 21.81
C PHE A 144 -4.40 -12.92 23.09
N LYS A 145 -5.53 -13.62 22.98
CA LYS A 145 -6.31 -14.12 24.13
C LYS A 145 -6.46 -13.05 25.22
N GLU A 146 -7.02 -11.90 24.83
CA GLU A 146 -7.27 -10.72 25.70
C GLU A 146 -6.03 -9.97 26.20
N SER A 147 -4.81 -10.46 25.93
CA SER A 147 -3.58 -9.77 26.31
C SER A 147 -3.07 -8.89 25.18
N SER A 148 -3.15 -7.57 25.38
CA SER A 148 -2.64 -6.57 24.42
C SER A 148 -1.14 -6.31 24.59
N ASP A 149 -0.43 -6.25 23.47
CA ASP A 149 0.99 -6.01 23.37
C ASP A 149 1.27 -4.84 22.41
N PHE A 150 1.72 -3.73 22.97
CA PHE A 150 2.12 -2.53 22.26
C PHE A 150 3.64 -2.36 22.21
N LYS A 151 4.42 -3.31 22.74
CA LYS A 151 5.88 -3.22 22.82
C LYS A 151 6.54 -4.08 21.75
N ASN A 152 6.09 -5.31 21.55
CA ASN A 152 6.64 -6.18 20.53
C ASN A 152 6.05 -5.84 19.16
N LYS A 153 6.87 -5.24 18.29
CA LYS A 153 6.47 -4.74 16.96
C LYS A 153 6.65 -5.77 15.84
N SER A 154 6.54 -7.06 16.15
CA SER A 154 6.75 -8.13 15.15
C SER A 154 5.70 -9.23 15.18
N PHE A 155 5.18 -9.59 14.01
CA PHE A 155 4.25 -10.69 13.80
C PHE A 155 4.87 -12.09 14.02
N LYS A 156 6.21 -12.20 14.09
CA LYS A 156 6.94 -13.48 14.27
C LYS A 156 6.47 -14.31 15.47
N LYS A 157 5.88 -13.66 16.48
CA LYS A 157 5.28 -14.33 17.64
C LYS A 157 4.13 -15.25 17.22
N PHE A 158 3.31 -14.84 16.26
CA PHE A 158 2.06 -15.49 15.86
C PHE A 158 2.20 -16.35 14.60
N GLY A 159 3.14 -16.02 13.70
CA GLY A 159 3.24 -16.68 12.41
C GLY A 159 4.35 -16.15 11.51
N SER A 160 4.26 -16.50 10.22
CA SER A 160 5.00 -15.90 9.13
C SER A 160 4.08 -15.13 8.19
N ILE A 161 4.64 -14.14 7.50
CA ILE A 161 3.96 -13.38 6.46
C ILE A 161 4.94 -13.12 5.33
N ASP A 162 4.51 -13.41 4.10
CA ASP A 162 5.35 -13.31 2.91
C ASP A 162 4.55 -12.68 1.75
N GLU A 163 5.22 -11.89 0.92
CA GLU A 163 4.72 -11.50 -0.40
C GLU A 163 4.84 -12.71 -1.33
N ILE A 164 3.76 -13.04 -2.03
CA ILE A 164 3.70 -14.16 -2.96
C ILE A 164 3.39 -13.69 -4.38
N SER A 165 3.59 -14.57 -5.35
CA SER A 165 3.21 -14.28 -6.75
C SER A 165 1.69 -14.32 -6.94
N GLU A 166 1.19 -13.55 -7.91
CA GLU A 166 -0.20 -13.64 -8.37
C GLU A 166 -0.58 -15.07 -8.81
N HIS A 167 0.36 -15.78 -9.42
CA HIS A 167 0.16 -17.18 -9.83
C HIS A 167 -0.11 -18.10 -8.63
N GLU A 168 0.66 -17.96 -7.55
CA GLU A 168 0.44 -18.71 -6.31
C GLU A 168 -0.92 -18.34 -5.70
N PHE A 169 -1.22 -17.05 -5.58
CA PHE A 169 -2.50 -16.56 -5.05
C PHE A 169 -3.71 -17.15 -5.81
N ASN A 170 -3.68 -17.07 -7.14
CA ASN A 170 -4.73 -17.59 -8.03
C ASN A 170 -4.83 -19.13 -8.02
N THR A 171 -3.72 -19.82 -7.74
CA THR A 171 -3.74 -21.29 -7.58
C THR A 171 -4.33 -21.67 -6.23
N SER A 172 -3.99 -20.94 -5.17
CA SER A 172 -4.47 -21.14 -3.81
C SER A 172 -5.95 -20.79 -3.66
N SER A 173 -6.47 -19.77 -4.35
CA SER A 173 -7.89 -19.39 -4.29
C SER A 173 -8.84 -20.49 -4.76
N LYS A 174 -8.37 -21.39 -5.63
CA LYS A 174 -9.13 -22.60 -6.05
C LYS A 174 -9.31 -23.62 -4.93
N LYS A 175 -8.48 -23.55 -3.89
CA LYS A 175 -8.52 -24.39 -2.69
C LYS A 175 -9.08 -23.65 -1.47
N GLN A 176 -9.70 -22.49 -1.69
CA GLN A 176 -10.26 -21.71 -0.59
C GLN A 176 -11.22 -22.57 0.25
N MET A 177 -11.07 -22.44 1.57
CA MET A 177 -11.91 -23.03 2.58
C MET A 177 -12.74 -21.95 3.26
N GLY A 178 -13.78 -22.39 3.97
CA GLY A 178 -14.70 -21.50 4.65
C GLY A 178 -16.06 -21.46 3.98
N GLU A 179 -16.96 -20.78 4.65
CA GLU A 179 -18.32 -20.63 4.20
C GLU A 179 -18.44 -19.51 3.16
N LYS A 180 -19.19 -19.78 2.09
CA LYS A 180 -19.64 -18.75 1.16
C LYS A 180 -21.00 -18.24 1.61
N LEU A 181 -21.15 -16.92 1.66
CA LEU A 181 -22.45 -16.30 1.91
C LEU A 181 -23.38 -16.53 0.71
N VAL A 182 -24.59 -17.01 0.97
CA VAL A 182 -25.59 -17.30 -0.06
C VAL A 182 -26.77 -16.37 0.10
N LYS A 183 -27.23 -15.75 -0.99
CA LYS A 183 -28.40 -14.86 -0.97
C LYS A 183 -29.64 -15.64 -0.52
N ASN A 184 -30.32 -15.13 0.50
CA ASN A 184 -31.62 -15.62 0.94
C ASN A 184 -32.72 -14.97 0.10
N PRO A 185 -33.51 -15.72 -0.69
CA PRO A 185 -34.56 -15.16 -1.56
C PRO A 185 -35.71 -14.50 -0.78
N SER A 186 -35.84 -14.79 0.52
CA SER A 186 -36.77 -14.12 1.40
C SER A 186 -36.35 -12.69 1.76
N ILE A 187 -35.12 -12.28 1.48
CA ILE A 187 -34.64 -10.92 1.69
C ILE A 187 -34.79 -10.14 0.39
N GLN A 188 -35.60 -9.07 0.40
CA GLN A 188 -35.95 -8.29 -0.78
C GLN A 188 -35.87 -6.80 -0.50
N LEU A 189 -35.48 -6.03 -1.50
CA LEU A 189 -35.52 -4.57 -1.45
C LEU A 189 -36.92 -4.09 -1.83
N GLN A 190 -37.59 -3.37 -0.92
CA GLN A 190 -38.94 -2.82 -1.14
C GLN A 190 -39.09 -1.47 -0.48
N ALA A 191 -39.53 -0.47 -1.24
CA ALA A 191 -39.69 0.92 -0.78
C ALA A 191 -38.47 1.39 0.03
N ASP A 192 -37.28 1.20 -0.54
CA ASP A 192 -35.96 1.52 0.03
C ASP A 192 -35.63 0.84 1.37
N ASN A 193 -36.34 -0.23 1.72
CA ASN A 193 -36.05 -1.06 2.87
C ASN A 193 -35.65 -2.46 2.45
N TRP A 194 -34.69 -3.05 3.15
CA TRP A 194 -34.50 -4.49 3.14
C TRP A 194 -35.56 -5.13 4.01
N VAL A 195 -36.33 -6.02 3.41
CA VAL A 195 -37.49 -6.66 4.02
C VAL A 195 -37.34 -8.17 3.96
N TYR A 196 -37.62 -8.85 5.07
CA TYR A 196 -37.79 -10.29 5.12
C TYR A 196 -39.23 -10.68 4.80
N LYS A 197 -39.42 -11.62 3.87
CA LYS A 197 -40.71 -12.19 3.49
C LYS A 197 -40.67 -13.71 3.46
N GLU A 198 -41.42 -14.33 4.36
CA GLU A 198 -41.60 -15.78 4.36
C GLU A 198 -42.96 -16.14 5.00
N ASN A 199 -43.70 -17.08 4.40
CA ASN A 199 -44.95 -17.61 4.96
C ASN A 199 -45.98 -16.54 5.37
N GLY A 200 -46.08 -15.45 4.60
CA GLY A 200 -46.99 -14.32 4.88
C GLY A 200 -46.53 -13.38 6.00
N LYS A 201 -45.38 -13.65 6.63
CA LYS A 201 -44.72 -12.74 7.57
C LYS A 201 -43.84 -11.76 6.79
N GLU A 202 -43.96 -10.48 7.12
CA GLU A 202 -43.15 -9.40 6.56
C GLU A 202 -42.49 -8.61 7.70
N GLU A 203 -41.17 -8.47 7.65
CA GLU A 203 -40.41 -7.70 8.66
C GLU A 203 -39.38 -6.80 7.98
N VAL A 204 -39.40 -5.51 8.31
CA VAL A 204 -38.37 -4.55 7.89
C VAL A 204 -37.10 -4.80 8.68
N ILE A 205 -35.97 -4.93 7.99
CA ILE A 205 -34.65 -5.23 8.58
C ILE A 205 -33.86 -3.94 8.79
N THR A 206 -33.57 -3.25 7.70
CA THR A 206 -32.80 -2.01 7.68
C THR A 206 -33.10 -1.24 6.40
N GLN A 207 -32.82 0.06 6.41
CA GLN A 207 -32.96 0.89 5.21
C GLN A 207 -31.80 0.67 4.25
N HIS A 208 -32.11 0.64 2.95
CA HIS A 208 -31.12 0.46 1.89
C HIS A 208 -30.26 1.70 1.71
N GLU A 209 -30.85 2.89 1.78
CA GLU A 209 -30.20 4.19 1.76
C GLU A 209 -31.06 5.10 2.66
N SER A 210 -30.68 5.35 3.92
CA SER A 210 -31.41 6.34 4.75
C SER A 210 -30.85 6.47 6.16
N VAL A 211 -29.64 7.02 6.30
CA VAL A 211 -29.40 7.98 7.38
C VAL A 211 -28.38 8.98 6.87
N SER A 212 -28.74 10.27 6.80
CA SER A 212 -27.71 11.31 6.74
C SER A 212 -27.01 11.30 8.11
N THR A 213 -25.85 10.69 8.16
CA THR A 213 -24.99 10.71 9.36
C THR A 213 -24.06 11.93 9.30
N GLU A 214 -23.33 12.19 10.38
CA GLU A 214 -22.22 13.17 10.33
C GLU A 214 -21.16 12.80 9.28
N THR A 215 -21.12 11.53 8.89
CA THR A 215 -20.22 10.94 7.90
C THR A 215 -20.96 10.62 6.58
N GLY A 216 -21.95 11.43 6.20
CA GLY A 216 -22.69 11.27 4.94
C GLY A 216 -23.79 10.21 4.96
N PRO A 217 -24.40 9.92 3.80
CA PRO A 217 -25.47 8.94 3.68
C PRO A 217 -24.94 7.52 3.92
N LEU A 218 -25.57 6.81 4.86
CA LEU A 218 -25.33 5.40 5.11
C LEU A 218 -26.28 4.53 4.29
N ALA A 219 -25.71 3.61 3.52
CA ALA A 219 -26.41 2.67 2.66
C ALA A 219 -26.06 1.22 3.04
N ASN A 220 -27.09 0.39 3.22
CA ASN A 220 -26.90 -1.03 3.47
C ASN A 220 -27.06 -1.83 2.17
N GLU A 221 -26.06 -2.63 1.84
CA GLU A 221 -26.10 -3.61 0.75
C GLU A 221 -26.27 -5.00 1.35
N TYR A 222 -27.32 -5.72 0.99
CA TYR A 222 -27.44 -7.12 1.39
C TYR A 222 -26.31 -7.93 0.77
N VAL A 223 -25.54 -8.68 1.56
CA VAL A 223 -24.42 -9.51 1.06
C VAL A 223 -24.87 -10.96 0.87
N GLY A 224 -25.54 -11.53 1.86
CA GLY A 224 -26.00 -12.91 1.85
C GLY A 224 -26.19 -13.45 3.26
N ARG A 225 -26.43 -14.75 3.39
CA ARG A 225 -26.61 -15.46 4.65
C ARG A 225 -25.44 -16.36 4.96
N SER A 226 -24.99 -16.35 6.21
CA SER A 226 -24.18 -17.42 6.78
C SER A 226 -25.10 -18.49 7.36
N SER A 227 -24.99 -19.71 6.83
CA SER A 227 -25.60 -20.93 7.36
C SER A 227 -24.98 -21.34 8.70
N TYR A 228 -23.65 -21.21 8.87
CA TYR A 228 -22.98 -21.58 10.12
C TYR A 228 -23.39 -20.67 11.30
N LEU A 229 -23.39 -19.35 11.08
CA LEU A 229 -23.82 -18.38 12.08
C LEU A 229 -25.36 -18.31 12.18
N ASN A 230 -26.06 -18.74 11.11
CA ASN A 230 -27.49 -18.55 10.94
C ASN A 230 -27.90 -17.06 11.01
N LEU A 231 -27.11 -16.20 10.33
CA LEU A 231 -27.28 -14.76 10.29
C LEU A 231 -27.27 -14.24 8.85
N GLU A 232 -28.11 -13.26 8.56
CA GLU A 232 -28.04 -12.44 7.35
C GLU A 232 -26.93 -11.40 7.50
N VAL A 233 -26.25 -11.06 6.41
CA VAL A 233 -25.09 -10.18 6.41
C VAL A 233 -25.37 -9.02 5.48
N PHE A 234 -25.18 -7.81 6.00
CA PHE A 234 -25.26 -6.56 5.26
C PHE A 234 -23.90 -5.87 5.29
N LYS A 235 -23.54 -5.22 4.19
CA LYS A 235 -22.41 -4.31 4.10
C LYS A 235 -22.93 -2.90 4.27
N GLU A 236 -22.38 -2.17 5.23
CA GLU A 236 -22.61 -0.74 5.40
C GLU A 236 -21.65 0.00 4.48
N ASN A 237 -22.19 0.88 3.65
CA ASN A 237 -21.46 1.78 2.78
C ASN A 237 -21.74 3.22 3.24
N SER A 238 -20.70 4.05 3.30
CA SER A 238 -20.82 5.50 3.44
C SER A 238 -19.98 6.15 2.34
N ASP A 239 -20.49 7.26 1.79
CA ASP A 239 -19.78 8.04 0.78
C ASP A 239 -18.56 8.80 1.36
N GLU A 240 -18.46 8.93 2.68
CA GLU A 240 -17.41 9.72 3.35
C GLU A 240 -16.36 8.87 4.07
N VAL A 241 -16.64 7.59 4.33
CA VAL A 241 -15.72 6.68 5.03
C VAL A 241 -15.27 5.55 4.11
N VAL A 242 -13.95 5.34 4.05
CA VAL A 242 -13.35 4.24 3.26
C VAL A 242 -13.60 2.88 3.89
N ASP A 243 -13.93 2.86 5.18
CA ASP A 243 -14.13 1.64 5.96
C ASP A 243 -15.40 0.93 5.55
N SER A 244 -15.28 -0.37 5.25
CA SER A 244 -16.42 -1.24 4.99
C SER A 244 -16.76 -1.99 6.26
N TYR A 245 -17.94 -1.72 6.82
CA TYR A 245 -18.47 -2.45 7.97
C TYR A 245 -19.45 -3.52 7.50
N TYR A 246 -19.42 -4.68 8.17
CA TYR A 246 -20.33 -5.78 7.90
C TYR A 246 -21.10 -6.12 9.16
N SER A 247 -22.42 -6.03 9.04
CA SER A 247 -23.35 -6.21 10.15
C SER A 247 -24.20 -7.46 9.97
N PHE A 248 -24.30 -8.23 11.04
CA PHE A 248 -24.92 -9.56 11.06
C PHE A 248 -26.24 -9.55 11.80
N PHE A 249 -27.23 -10.16 11.17
CA PHE A 249 -28.63 -9.97 11.48
C PHE A 249 -29.35 -11.31 11.71
N SER A 250 -30.12 -11.42 12.81
CA SER A 250 -30.97 -12.59 13.07
C SER A 250 -32.44 -12.28 12.81
N VAL A 251 -33.04 -12.99 11.85
CA VAL A 251 -34.47 -12.88 11.51
C VAL A 251 -35.40 -13.46 12.61
N LYS A 252 -34.91 -14.37 13.46
CA LYS A 252 -35.77 -15.16 14.36
C LYS A 252 -36.09 -14.51 15.71
N ASN A 253 -35.26 -13.58 16.20
CA ASN A 253 -35.27 -13.14 17.61
C ASN A 253 -35.50 -11.63 17.78
N ALA A 254 -36.36 -11.05 16.93
CA ALA A 254 -36.43 -9.60 16.69
C ALA A 254 -35.18 -9.06 15.97
N VAL A 255 -35.36 -7.93 15.30
CA VAL A 255 -34.38 -7.33 14.39
C VAL A 255 -33.24 -6.73 15.23
N MET A 256 -32.26 -7.54 15.64
CA MET A 256 -31.07 -7.06 16.37
C MET A 256 -29.79 -7.49 15.64
N PHE A 257 -28.85 -6.55 15.53
CA PHE A 257 -27.50 -6.85 15.08
C PHE A 257 -26.77 -7.64 16.16
N GLU A 258 -26.29 -8.83 15.81
CA GLU A 258 -25.60 -9.72 16.74
C GLU A 258 -24.08 -9.54 16.68
N LEU A 259 -23.56 -9.14 15.52
CA LEU A 259 -22.13 -9.00 15.27
C LEU A 259 -21.92 -7.85 14.28
N SER A 260 -20.83 -7.10 14.46
CA SER A 260 -20.33 -6.14 13.47
C SER A 260 -18.82 -6.29 13.37
N ILE A 261 -18.30 -6.29 12.15
CA ILE A 261 -16.87 -6.45 11.86
C ILE A 261 -16.41 -5.46 10.79
N GLU A 262 -15.11 -5.19 10.76
CA GLU A 262 -14.46 -4.33 9.77
C GLU A 262 -13.91 -5.21 8.63
N GLY A 263 -14.54 -5.21 7.46
CA GLY A 263 -14.11 -6.01 6.30
C GLY A 263 -14.83 -7.35 6.11
N TYR A 264 -14.71 -7.90 4.90
CA TYR A 264 -15.50 -9.06 4.48
C TYR A 264 -15.24 -10.29 5.37
N PRO A 265 -16.31 -10.96 5.86
CA PRO A 265 -16.18 -12.08 6.78
C PRO A 265 -15.61 -13.33 6.11
N GLN A 266 -14.55 -13.85 6.71
CA GLN A 266 -13.94 -15.13 6.40
C GLN A 266 -14.33 -16.13 7.48
N ILE A 267 -15.46 -16.79 7.27
CA ILE A 267 -16.05 -17.73 8.24
C ILE A 267 -15.48 -19.12 7.98
N LEU A 268 -14.87 -19.72 9.00
CA LEU A 268 -14.32 -21.08 8.96
C LEU A 268 -15.08 -21.99 9.94
N PRO A 269 -16.15 -22.66 9.49
CA PRO A 269 -17.02 -23.46 10.37
C PRO A 269 -16.29 -24.59 11.12
N SER A 270 -15.27 -25.20 10.50
CA SER A 270 -14.48 -26.28 11.11
C SER A 270 -13.75 -25.87 12.39
N LYS A 271 -13.49 -24.56 12.56
CA LYS A 271 -12.86 -23.98 13.74
C LYS A 271 -13.82 -23.13 14.57
N GLY A 272 -15.01 -22.87 14.04
CA GLY A 272 -15.93 -21.86 14.55
C GLY A 272 -15.30 -20.47 14.54
N TRP A 273 -14.49 -20.15 13.54
CA TRP A 273 -13.84 -18.84 13.44
C TRP A 273 -14.60 -17.89 12.54
N VAL A 274 -14.59 -16.62 12.92
CA VAL A 274 -14.90 -15.49 12.07
C VAL A 274 -13.62 -14.64 12.03
N ALA A 275 -13.03 -14.54 10.85
CA ALA A 275 -11.84 -13.75 10.61
C ALA A 275 -12.11 -12.66 9.58
N PHE A 276 -11.32 -11.60 9.61
CA PHE A 276 -11.37 -10.55 8.59
C PHE A 276 -10.03 -9.82 8.50
N VAL A 277 -9.86 -9.14 7.37
CA VAL A 277 -8.83 -8.12 7.19
C VAL A 277 -9.48 -6.82 6.75
N SER A 278 -9.02 -5.70 7.29
CA SER A 278 -9.48 -4.36 6.90
C SER A 278 -8.31 -3.41 6.82
N SER A 279 -8.45 -2.38 5.98
CA SER A 279 -7.56 -1.23 6.03
C SER A 279 -7.86 -0.43 7.29
N ASN A 280 -6.82 0.07 7.95
CA ASN A 280 -6.94 0.95 9.11
C ASN A 280 -6.61 2.39 8.67
N ASN A 281 -7.42 3.36 9.09
CA ASN A 281 -7.27 4.76 8.70
C ASN A 281 -5.97 5.39 9.21
N ASP A 282 -5.52 4.99 10.40
CA ASP A 282 -4.28 5.49 10.97
C ASP A 282 -3.06 4.81 10.36
N VAL A 283 -3.05 3.46 10.35
CA VAL A 283 -1.85 2.67 10.03
C VAL A 283 -2.21 1.31 9.44
N GLY A 284 -1.85 1.11 8.17
CA GLY A 284 -1.80 -0.17 7.47
C GLY A 284 -3.11 -0.96 7.50
N SER A 285 -3.08 -2.19 8.02
CA SER A 285 -4.22 -3.12 8.01
C SER A 285 -4.42 -3.84 9.33
N ASN A 286 -5.67 -4.07 9.72
CA ASN A 286 -6.05 -4.96 10.80
C ASN A 286 -6.21 -6.39 10.26
N PHE A 287 -5.75 -7.39 11.02
CA PHE A 287 -6.08 -8.80 10.84
C PHE A 287 -6.64 -9.34 12.15
N VAL A 288 -7.87 -9.87 12.08
CA VAL A 288 -8.61 -10.30 13.27
C VAL A 288 -9.12 -11.72 13.08
N ILE A 289 -8.97 -12.53 14.13
CA ILE A 289 -9.55 -13.87 14.23
C ILE A 289 -10.29 -13.95 15.55
N SER A 290 -11.56 -14.33 15.48
CA SER A 290 -12.38 -14.56 16.66
C SER A 290 -13.08 -15.91 16.61
N LYS A 291 -13.36 -16.47 17.78
CA LYS A 291 -14.16 -17.68 17.92
C LYS A 291 -15.62 -17.31 18.15
N TYR A 292 -16.52 -17.84 17.34
CA TYR A 292 -17.95 -17.68 17.49
C TYR A 292 -18.57 -18.91 18.15
N PHE A 293 -19.48 -18.69 19.09
CA PHE A 293 -20.21 -19.72 19.82
C PHE A 293 -21.70 -19.68 19.44
N PRO A 294 -22.18 -20.52 18.49
CA PRO A 294 -23.56 -20.45 18.01
C PRO A 294 -24.63 -20.61 19.10
N GLN A 295 -24.33 -21.36 20.16
CA GLN A 295 -25.26 -21.60 21.25
C GLN A 295 -25.52 -20.36 22.11
N THR A 296 -24.48 -19.57 22.36
CA THR A 296 -24.54 -18.38 23.22
C THR A 296 -24.56 -17.09 22.42
N LYS A 297 -24.34 -17.16 21.10
CA LYS A 297 -24.17 -16.03 20.18
C LYS A 297 -23.05 -15.08 20.60
N LYS A 298 -22.07 -15.59 21.37
CA LYS A 298 -20.91 -14.83 21.83
C LYS A 298 -19.73 -14.98 20.89
N GLN A 299 -18.83 -14.00 20.95
CA GLN A 299 -17.58 -13.99 20.21
C GLN A 299 -16.41 -13.72 21.18
N ASP A 300 -15.37 -14.54 21.10
CA ASP A 300 -14.13 -14.33 21.84
C ASP A 300 -13.02 -13.93 20.85
N ASN A 301 -12.36 -12.80 21.08
CA ASN A 301 -11.24 -12.37 20.25
C ASN A 301 -10.01 -13.25 20.54
N LEU A 302 -9.59 -14.02 19.53
CA LEU A 302 -8.43 -14.91 19.64
C LEU A 302 -7.14 -14.18 19.30
N LEU A 303 -7.16 -13.40 18.22
CA LEU A 303 -6.00 -12.67 17.71
C LEU A 303 -6.46 -11.39 17.00
N TYR A 304 -5.84 -10.28 17.37
CA TYR A 304 -5.84 -9.02 16.64
C TYR A 304 -4.38 -8.65 16.32
N VAL A 305 -4.12 -8.21 15.10
CA VAL A 305 -2.82 -7.71 14.65
C VAL A 305 -3.03 -6.45 13.81
N ASN A 306 -2.28 -5.39 14.11
CA ASN A 306 -2.24 -4.16 13.31
C ASN A 306 -0.93 -4.11 12.50
N PHE A 307 -0.97 -4.51 11.24
CA PHE A 307 0.15 -4.41 10.30
C PHE A 307 0.34 -2.96 9.84
N THR A 308 1.59 -2.54 9.62
CA THR A 308 1.91 -1.12 9.34
C THR A 308 2.16 -0.80 7.87
N ASN A 309 2.37 -1.81 7.05
CA ASN A 309 3.11 -1.66 5.80
C ASN A 309 2.29 -1.86 4.52
N PHE A 310 1.05 -2.32 4.65
CA PHE A 310 0.13 -2.55 3.53
C PHE A 310 -1.32 -2.23 3.93
N LYS A 311 -2.14 -1.96 2.92
CA LYS A 311 -3.60 -1.81 3.00
C LYS A 311 -4.27 -2.89 2.16
N ILE A 312 -5.52 -3.23 2.49
CA ILE A 312 -6.30 -4.22 1.75
C ILE A 312 -6.80 -3.61 0.44
N ALA A 313 -6.56 -4.30 -0.68
CA ALA A 313 -7.01 -3.84 -2.00
C ALA A 313 -8.46 -4.21 -2.28
N ASP A 314 -8.86 -5.42 -1.88
CA ASP A 314 -10.20 -5.97 -1.99
C ASP A 314 -10.40 -6.97 -0.87
N ASP A 315 -11.27 -6.63 0.09
CA ASP A 315 -11.54 -7.46 1.28
C ASP A 315 -12.23 -8.79 0.92
N LYS A 316 -12.94 -8.85 -0.22
CA LYS A 316 -13.53 -10.09 -0.77
C LYS A 316 -12.48 -11.01 -1.38
N LYS A 317 -11.28 -10.50 -1.68
CA LYS A 317 -10.11 -11.30 -2.11
C LYS A 317 -9.19 -11.62 -0.95
N ALA A 318 -9.77 -11.95 0.19
CA ALA A 318 -9.11 -12.63 1.27
C ALA A 318 -9.72 -14.02 1.45
N PHE A 319 -8.93 -15.02 1.86
CA PHE A 319 -9.45 -16.37 2.08
C PHE A 319 -8.51 -17.25 2.90
N TRP A 320 -9.08 -18.25 3.57
CA TRP A 320 -8.35 -19.38 4.14
C TRP A 320 -8.15 -20.46 3.08
N THR A 321 -7.04 -21.19 3.12
CA THR A 321 -6.89 -22.45 2.33
C THR A 321 -6.81 -23.70 3.20
N ASP A 322 -6.53 -23.51 4.48
CA ASP A 322 -6.51 -24.53 5.51
C ASP A 322 -6.77 -23.83 6.87
N ASN A 323 -6.48 -24.50 7.97
CA ASN A 323 -6.73 -23.99 9.31
C ASN A 323 -5.76 -22.89 9.78
N ASP A 324 -4.62 -22.73 9.11
CA ASP A 324 -3.50 -21.91 9.57
C ASP A 324 -3.00 -20.95 8.46
N THR A 325 -3.45 -21.10 7.21
CA THR A 325 -2.97 -20.33 6.05
C THR A 325 -4.04 -19.41 5.46
N PHE A 326 -3.78 -18.10 5.53
CA PHE A 326 -4.63 -17.02 5.04
C PHE A 326 -3.95 -16.25 3.90
N TYR A 327 -4.72 -15.84 2.90
CA TYR A 327 -4.24 -15.05 1.77
C TYR A 327 -5.05 -13.76 1.66
N ALA A 328 -4.42 -12.69 1.15
CA ALA A 328 -5.10 -11.43 0.86
C ALA A 328 -4.45 -10.69 -0.33
N GLU A 329 -5.28 -9.96 -1.10
CA GLU A 329 -4.84 -8.95 -2.06
C GLU A 329 -4.68 -7.60 -1.37
N VAL A 330 -3.51 -6.98 -1.51
CA VAL A 330 -3.10 -5.79 -0.76
C VAL A 330 -2.37 -4.79 -1.66
N TYR A 331 -2.08 -3.60 -1.15
CA TYR A 331 -1.15 -2.65 -1.77
C TYR A 331 -0.28 -1.97 -0.69
N PRO A 332 0.92 -1.45 -1.03
CA PRO A 332 1.79 -0.78 -0.07
C PRO A 332 1.11 0.46 0.53
N ILE A 333 1.32 0.74 1.82
CA ILE A 333 0.65 1.86 2.51
C ILE A 333 0.89 3.23 1.85
N ASN A 334 2.07 3.44 1.26
CA ASN A 334 2.45 4.69 0.59
C ASN A 334 1.98 4.75 -0.88
N SER A 335 1.29 3.73 -1.37
CA SER A 335 0.73 3.75 -2.71
C SER A 335 -0.52 4.62 -2.76
N SER A 336 -0.72 5.36 -3.84
CA SER A 336 -1.92 6.16 -4.09
C SER A 336 -2.35 6.00 -5.54
N SER A 337 -3.67 6.03 -5.79
CA SER A 337 -4.19 6.08 -7.16
C SER A 337 -3.92 7.45 -7.77
N SER A 338 -3.75 7.48 -9.08
CA SER A 338 -3.67 8.71 -9.87
C SER A 338 -4.77 8.75 -10.92
N ASN A 339 -4.99 9.89 -11.58
CA ASN A 339 -5.97 10.04 -12.65
C ASN A 339 -5.87 8.90 -13.69
N GLY A 340 -6.86 8.00 -13.67
CA GLY A 340 -6.94 6.84 -14.54
C GLY A 340 -6.02 5.66 -14.23
N LYS A 341 -5.21 5.70 -13.16
CA LYS A 341 -4.33 4.58 -12.75
C LYS A 341 -4.63 4.14 -11.32
N LYS A 342 -4.95 2.86 -11.17
CA LYS A 342 -5.16 2.22 -9.87
C LYS A 342 -3.82 1.87 -9.21
N GLN A 343 -3.82 1.78 -7.89
CA GLN A 343 -2.68 1.27 -7.14
C GLN A 343 -2.36 -0.15 -7.60
N LYS A 344 -1.07 -0.43 -7.77
CA LYS A 344 -0.60 -1.78 -8.08
C LYS A 344 -0.82 -2.67 -6.87
N THR A 345 -1.53 -3.77 -7.10
CA THR A 345 -1.78 -4.78 -6.09
C THR A 345 -0.56 -5.69 -5.91
N ALA A 346 -0.47 -6.27 -4.73
CA ALA A 346 0.43 -7.34 -4.32
C ALA A 346 -0.39 -8.40 -3.58
N TYR A 347 0.20 -9.57 -3.37
CA TYR A 347 -0.47 -10.69 -2.74
C TYR A 347 0.35 -11.14 -1.54
N ILE A 348 -0.32 -11.36 -0.42
CA ILE A 348 0.33 -11.83 0.81
C ILE A 348 -0.21 -13.19 1.23
N LYS A 349 0.66 -13.96 1.87
CA LYS A 349 0.33 -15.19 2.58
C LYS A 349 0.69 -15.01 4.04
N ILE A 350 -0.28 -15.19 4.92
CA ILE A 350 -0.11 -15.24 6.37
C ILE A 350 -0.23 -16.70 6.80
N GLN A 351 0.81 -17.22 7.44
CA GLN A 351 0.84 -18.56 8.01
C GLN A 351 0.88 -18.43 9.54
N LEU A 352 -0.18 -18.85 10.22
CA LEU A 352 -0.20 -18.96 11.67
C LEU A 352 0.70 -20.11 12.14
N LYS A 353 1.24 -20.00 13.35
CA LYS A 353 1.91 -21.12 14.01
C LYS A 353 0.94 -22.25 14.30
N ALA A 354 1.42 -23.48 14.12
CA ALA A 354 0.67 -24.67 14.53
C ALA A 354 0.29 -24.58 16.02
N ASN A 355 -0.96 -24.94 16.33
CA ASN A 355 -1.52 -24.92 17.69
C ASN A 355 -1.41 -23.55 18.40
N LEU A 356 -1.51 -22.44 17.64
CA LEU A 356 -1.48 -21.10 18.22
C LEU A 356 -2.61 -20.88 19.25
N PHE A 357 -3.80 -21.43 19.01
CA PHE A 357 -5.00 -21.19 19.83
C PHE A 357 -5.33 -22.34 20.78
#